data_AF-A0A419SKQ2-F1
#
_entry.id   AF-A0A419SKQ2-F1
#
_cell.length_a   1.000
_cell.length_b   1.000
_cell.length_c   1.000
_cell.angle_alpha   90.00
_cell.angle_beta   90.00
_cell.angle_gamma   90.00
#
_symmetry.space_group_name_H-M   'P 1'
#
loop_
_entity.id
_entity.type
_entity.pdbx_description
1 polymer ?
#
loop_
_entity_poly.entity_id
_entity_poly.type
_entity_poly.pdbx_seq_one_letter_code
_entity_poly.pdbx_strand_id
1 'polypeptide(L)'
;MRKIVRWFFLVLATISPFFIFIFTDTSLPNSKSNLIDIRFGAASWMVTGVVGFLGFIVLYLTIIFENRIFNNIRGIEEYYYPYALDYSDIQRNLQNYVAKSKKKDLIFLYYSYLLSVWSLNIMWCTLLKHYSQTPLIDIKLILKGTFSVYELSGILMYGLGVSFWLITLLFGIVLCLVINQVNILGKSKLPDTTDLTNVGYLYKSNADTSEIIFKCSPQLNIYRFEDKFEVYLESKLSFTYVTYLFKFYRHGEDFKFNIYYKIEGENNNKYLILQNKIKEINFEVDNKNEIIEYIIHEDLTCELEVFTNCGETVGRYLCIMTNENKHHYNFKISKKVLYDKMNLEKTKIPQLNKGSTVEGSY
;
A
#
# COMPACT_ATOMS: atom_id res chain seq x y z
N MET A 1 -11.32 -17.21 9.91
CA MET A 1 -12.70 -16.69 10.10
C MET A 1 -13.17 -15.75 8.98
N ARG A 2 -12.56 -14.57 8.76
CA ARG A 2 -13.08 -13.56 7.79
C ARG A 2 -13.20 -14.04 6.33
N LYS A 3 -12.30 -14.92 5.85
CA LYS A 3 -12.39 -15.52 4.49
C LYS A 3 -13.61 -16.44 4.35
N ILE A 4 -13.87 -17.28 5.37
CA ILE A 4 -14.99 -18.23 5.39
C ILE A 4 -16.32 -17.49 5.36
N VAL A 5 -16.45 -16.40 6.13
CA VAL A 5 -17.66 -15.56 6.12
C VAL A 5 -17.96 -14.99 4.73
N ARG A 6 -16.93 -14.52 3.99
CA ARG A 6 -17.12 -13.97 2.64
C ARG A 6 -17.60 -15.01 1.64
N TRP A 7 -17.05 -16.22 1.71
CA TRP A 7 -17.49 -17.34 0.88
C TRP A 7 -18.92 -17.78 1.25
N PHE A 8 -19.25 -17.81 2.54
CA PHE A 8 -20.60 -18.11 3.00
C PHE A 8 -21.63 -17.11 2.44
N PHE A 9 -21.35 -15.79 2.48
CA PHE A 9 -22.23 -14.78 1.89
C PHE A 9 -22.38 -14.92 0.37
N LEU A 10 -21.31 -15.28 -0.35
CA LEU A 10 -21.38 -15.55 -1.79
C LEU A 10 -22.25 -16.77 -2.08
N VAL A 11 -22.08 -17.85 -1.32
CA VAL A 11 -22.90 -19.07 -1.44
C VAL A 11 -24.36 -18.76 -1.12
N LEU A 12 -24.64 -17.99 -0.07
CA LEU A 12 -26.00 -17.59 0.30
C LEU A 12 -26.66 -16.78 -0.82
N ALA A 13 -25.98 -15.77 -1.36
CA ALA A 13 -26.48 -14.96 -2.48
C ALA A 13 -26.70 -15.79 -3.76
N THR A 14 -25.93 -16.86 -3.93
CA THR A 14 -26.01 -17.76 -5.09
C THR A 14 -27.16 -18.76 -4.97
N ILE A 15 -27.42 -19.28 -3.77
CA ILE A 15 -28.42 -20.34 -3.54
C ILE A 15 -29.81 -19.75 -3.27
N SER A 16 -29.92 -18.56 -2.69
CA SER A 16 -31.22 -17.94 -2.39
C SER A 16 -32.20 -17.82 -3.57
N PRO A 17 -31.77 -17.57 -4.83
CA PRO A 17 -32.70 -17.49 -5.95
C PRO A 17 -33.35 -18.85 -6.27
N PHE A 18 -32.65 -19.97 -6.04
CA PHE A 18 -33.24 -21.31 -6.17
C PHE A 18 -34.34 -21.56 -5.14
N PHE A 19 -34.13 -21.14 -3.88
CA PHE A 19 -35.16 -21.26 -2.85
C PHE A 19 -36.41 -20.49 -3.26
N ILE A 20 -36.26 -19.25 -3.73
CA ILE A 20 -37.41 -18.44 -4.17
C ILE A 20 -38.12 -19.10 -5.35
N PHE A 21 -37.36 -19.57 -6.34
CA PHE A 21 -37.92 -20.26 -7.50
C PHE A 21 -38.70 -21.53 -7.13
N ILE A 22 -38.32 -22.25 -6.08
CA ILE A 22 -39.06 -23.43 -5.61
C ILE A 22 -40.33 -23.03 -4.85
N PHE A 23 -40.25 -22.07 -3.92
CA PHE A 23 -41.32 -21.82 -2.92
C PHE A 23 -42.42 -20.81 -3.30
N THR A 24 -42.30 -20.06 -4.41
CA THR A 24 -43.33 -19.07 -4.78
C THR A 24 -44.47 -19.65 -5.62
N ASP A 25 -45.67 -19.86 -5.08
CA ASP A 25 -46.78 -20.32 -5.93
C ASP A 25 -47.23 -19.27 -6.94
N THR A 26 -47.55 -19.69 -8.17
CA THR A 26 -48.05 -18.79 -9.22
C THR A 26 -49.39 -19.25 -9.74
N SER A 27 -50.39 -18.37 -9.69
CA SER A 27 -51.67 -18.50 -10.38
C SER A 27 -51.51 -18.17 -11.87
N LEU A 28 -52.24 -18.89 -12.74
CA LEU A 28 -52.21 -18.67 -14.19
C LEU A 28 -52.88 -17.34 -14.57
N PRO A 29 -52.21 -16.46 -15.34
CA PRO A 29 -52.88 -15.36 -16.01
C PRO A 29 -53.72 -15.87 -17.19
N ASN A 30 -55.00 -15.48 -17.21
CA ASN A 30 -56.06 -16.05 -18.06
C ASN A 30 -55.98 -15.74 -19.58
N SER A 31 -54.92 -15.11 -20.11
CA SER A 31 -54.85 -14.75 -21.55
C SER A 31 -53.49 -14.99 -22.21
N LYS A 32 -53.46 -15.82 -23.27
CA LYS A 32 -52.24 -16.22 -24.00
C LYS A 32 -51.67 -15.14 -24.94
N SER A 33 -52.48 -14.23 -25.50
CA SER A 33 -52.02 -13.27 -26.54
C SER A 33 -51.15 -12.14 -25.98
N ASN A 34 -51.50 -11.57 -24.83
CA ASN A 34 -50.71 -10.50 -24.18
C ASN A 34 -49.40 -11.02 -23.57
N LEU A 35 -49.26 -12.34 -23.42
CA LEU A 35 -48.19 -12.94 -22.64
C LEU A 35 -46.85 -12.93 -23.40
N ILE A 36 -46.89 -12.97 -24.73
CA ILE A 36 -45.69 -12.86 -25.58
C ILE A 36 -45.08 -11.46 -25.49
N ASP A 37 -45.90 -10.40 -25.63
CA ASP A 37 -45.43 -9.02 -25.52
C ASP A 37 -44.89 -8.71 -24.13
N ILE A 38 -45.53 -9.24 -23.08
CA ILE A 38 -45.05 -9.11 -21.71
C ILE A 38 -43.71 -9.83 -21.51
N ARG A 39 -43.52 -11.03 -22.08
CA ARG A 39 -42.24 -11.76 -22.02
C ARG A 39 -41.12 -11.04 -22.75
N PHE A 40 -41.38 -10.52 -23.95
CA PHE A 40 -40.40 -9.72 -24.69
C PHE A 40 -40.07 -8.41 -23.98
N GLY A 41 -41.08 -7.73 -23.43
CA GLY A 41 -40.89 -6.56 -22.58
C GLY A 41 -40.00 -6.87 -21.37
N ALA A 42 -40.33 -7.92 -20.61
CA ALA A 42 -39.55 -8.36 -19.47
C ALA A 42 -38.11 -8.74 -19.86
N ALA A 43 -37.91 -9.44 -20.97
CA ALA A 43 -36.59 -9.77 -21.50
C ALA A 43 -35.78 -8.53 -21.92
N SER A 44 -36.43 -7.52 -22.52
CA SER A 44 -35.80 -6.24 -22.85
C SER A 44 -35.37 -5.47 -21.60
N TRP A 45 -36.21 -5.47 -20.56
CA TRP A 45 -35.87 -4.89 -19.25
C TRP A 45 -34.75 -5.67 -18.55
N MET A 46 -34.71 -7.00 -18.69
CA MET A 46 -33.61 -7.84 -18.24
C MET A 46 -32.30 -7.40 -18.88
N VAL A 47 -32.23 -7.38 -20.21
CA VAL A 47 -31.02 -6.98 -20.95
C VAL A 47 -30.57 -5.57 -20.56
N THR A 48 -31.50 -4.61 -20.48
CA THR A 48 -31.20 -3.23 -20.07
C THR A 48 -30.62 -3.19 -18.65
N GLY A 49 -31.19 -3.94 -17.70
CA GLY A 49 -30.67 -4.04 -16.34
C GLY A 49 -29.28 -4.68 -16.28
N VAL A 50 -29.03 -5.72 -17.07
CA VAL A 50 -27.70 -6.37 -17.17
C VAL A 50 -26.65 -5.39 -17.68
N VAL A 51 -26.94 -4.70 -18.78
CA VAL A 51 -26.00 -3.76 -19.40
C VAL A 51 -25.72 -2.58 -18.46
N GLY A 52 -26.76 -2.02 -17.82
CA GLY A 52 -26.60 -0.95 -16.84
C GLY A 52 -25.76 -1.37 -15.63
N PHE A 53 -26.02 -2.56 -15.10
CA PHE A 53 -25.26 -3.10 -13.96
C PHE A 53 -23.80 -3.38 -14.30
N LEU A 54 -23.53 -4.00 -15.46
CA LEU A 54 -22.18 -4.21 -15.96
C LEU A 54 -21.45 -2.88 -16.19
N GLY A 55 -22.11 -1.89 -16.80
CA GLY A 55 -21.54 -0.56 -17.01
C GLY A 55 -21.16 0.14 -15.71
N PHE A 56 -22.04 0.10 -14.70
CA PHE A 56 -21.76 0.64 -13.37
C PHE A 56 -20.57 -0.05 -12.71
N ILE A 57 -20.52 -1.38 -12.76
CA ILE A 57 -19.42 -2.17 -12.20
C ILE A 57 -18.08 -1.83 -12.87
N VAL A 58 -18.05 -1.76 -14.21
CA VAL A 58 -16.83 -1.46 -14.95
C VAL A 58 -16.33 -0.06 -14.61
N LEU A 59 -17.20 0.96 -14.63
CA LEU A 59 -16.83 2.31 -14.24
C LEU A 59 -16.28 2.37 -12.82
N TYR A 60 -16.95 1.72 -11.89
CA TYR A 60 -16.58 1.75 -10.48
C TYR A 60 -15.29 0.97 -10.19
N LEU A 61 -15.09 -0.18 -10.83
CA LEU A 61 -13.83 -0.91 -10.79
C LEU A 61 -12.69 -0.08 -11.36
N THR A 62 -12.89 0.58 -12.50
CA THR A 62 -11.89 1.46 -13.11
C THR A 62 -11.49 2.57 -12.14
N ILE A 63 -12.47 3.27 -11.53
CA ILE A 63 -12.21 4.32 -10.53
C ILE A 63 -11.38 3.77 -9.35
N ILE A 64 -11.66 2.56 -8.89
CA ILE A 64 -10.94 1.97 -7.75
C ILE A 64 -9.55 1.50 -8.14
N PHE A 65 -9.40 0.87 -9.31
CA PHE A 65 -8.11 0.44 -9.82
C PHE A 65 -7.21 1.65 -10.09
N GLU A 66 -7.72 2.69 -10.73
CA GLU A 66 -7.05 3.96 -10.98
C GLU A 66 -6.67 4.67 -9.66
N ASN A 67 -7.63 4.88 -8.77
CA ASN A 67 -7.37 5.65 -7.57
C ASN A 67 -6.53 4.93 -6.52
N ARG A 68 -6.53 3.59 -6.50
CA ARG A 68 -5.88 2.79 -5.46
C ARG A 68 -4.65 2.04 -5.95
N ILE A 69 -4.64 1.46 -7.14
CA ILE A 69 -3.46 0.69 -7.58
C ILE A 69 -2.46 1.64 -8.23
N PHE A 70 -2.86 2.36 -9.27
CA PHE A 70 -1.93 3.22 -10.02
C PHE A 70 -1.36 4.36 -9.17
N ASN A 71 -2.20 5.06 -8.41
CA ASN A 71 -1.72 6.10 -7.51
C ASN A 71 -0.82 5.58 -6.39
N ASN A 72 -1.06 4.37 -5.88
CA ASN A 72 -0.19 3.80 -4.84
C ASN A 72 1.13 3.31 -5.42
N ILE A 73 1.13 2.69 -6.60
CA ILE A 73 2.36 2.30 -7.30
C ILE A 73 3.21 3.53 -7.56
N ARG A 74 2.63 4.57 -8.17
CA ARG A 74 3.32 5.83 -8.43
C ARG A 74 3.85 6.46 -7.14
N GLY A 75 3.04 6.52 -6.09
CA GLY A 75 3.48 7.06 -4.80
C GLY A 75 4.62 6.26 -4.13
N ILE A 76 4.67 4.94 -4.33
CA ILE A 76 5.78 4.09 -3.84
C ILE A 76 7.03 4.28 -4.70
N GLU A 77 6.90 4.37 -6.02
CA GLU A 77 8.04 4.65 -6.92
C GLU A 77 8.66 6.02 -6.60
N GLU A 78 7.83 7.04 -6.42
CA GLU A 78 8.22 8.37 -5.95
C GLU A 78 8.90 8.33 -4.58
N TYR A 79 8.49 7.41 -3.70
CA TYR A 79 9.16 7.20 -2.41
C TYR A 79 10.50 6.46 -2.54
N TYR A 80 10.62 5.50 -3.46
CA TYR A 80 11.85 4.74 -3.69
C TYR A 80 12.95 5.59 -4.33
N TYR A 81 12.56 6.61 -5.09
CA TYR A 81 13.47 7.48 -5.84
C TYR A 81 13.11 8.97 -5.67
N PRO A 82 13.26 9.54 -4.45
CA PRO A 82 12.72 10.86 -4.11
C PRO A 82 13.65 12.03 -4.52
N TYR A 83 14.20 12.00 -5.74
CA TYR A 83 15.21 12.98 -6.18
C TYR A 83 14.68 14.42 -6.21
N ALA A 84 13.50 14.61 -6.82
CA ALA A 84 12.85 15.91 -6.97
C ALA A 84 11.92 16.28 -5.80
N LEU A 85 11.72 15.36 -4.85
CA LEU A 85 10.75 15.55 -3.77
C LEU A 85 11.42 16.15 -2.53
N ASP A 86 10.68 17.04 -1.89
CA ASP A 86 11.02 17.51 -0.56
C ASP A 86 10.49 16.55 0.50
N TYR A 87 11.01 16.67 1.72
CA TYR A 87 10.59 15.85 2.85
C TYR A 87 9.07 15.92 3.09
N SER A 88 8.45 17.10 2.94
CA SER A 88 7.00 17.29 3.10
C SER A 88 6.20 16.47 2.09
N ASP A 89 6.68 16.38 0.84
CA ASP A 89 6.03 15.59 -0.21
C ASP A 89 6.21 14.10 0.04
N ILE A 90 7.41 13.66 0.45
CA ILE A 90 7.68 12.28 0.88
C ILE A 90 6.74 11.88 2.01
N GLN A 91 6.60 12.75 3.02
CA GLN A 91 5.71 12.54 4.16
C GLN A 91 4.25 12.45 3.72
N ARG A 92 3.79 13.37 2.86
CA ARG A 92 2.42 13.36 2.33
C ARG A 92 2.14 12.10 1.51
N ASN A 93 3.09 11.67 0.68
CA ASN A 93 2.96 10.46 -0.13
C ASN A 93 2.85 9.20 0.73
N LEU A 94 3.69 9.08 1.76
CA LEU A 94 3.59 8.01 2.76
C LEU A 94 2.25 8.03 3.52
N GLN A 95 1.79 9.21 3.94
CA GLN A 95 0.48 9.35 4.62
C GLN A 95 -0.68 8.92 3.71
N ASN A 96 -0.66 9.38 2.46
CA ASN A 96 -1.65 9.00 1.45
C ASN A 96 -1.65 7.49 1.21
N TYR A 97 -0.47 6.88 1.12
CA TYR A 97 -0.34 5.43 0.99
C TYR A 97 -0.94 4.70 2.21
N VAL A 98 -0.59 5.10 3.43
CA VAL A 98 -1.13 4.51 4.66
C VAL A 98 -2.65 4.65 4.73
N ALA A 99 -3.19 5.81 4.34
CA ALA A 99 -4.64 6.05 4.31
C ALA A 99 -5.34 5.17 3.27
N LYS A 100 -4.83 5.10 2.03
CA LYS A 100 -5.42 4.35 0.89
C LYS A 100 -5.15 2.84 0.94
N SER A 101 -4.14 2.40 1.69
CA SER A 101 -3.86 0.96 1.90
C SER A 101 -4.96 0.25 2.70
N LYS A 102 -5.82 1.00 3.41
CA LYS A 102 -6.91 0.44 4.22
C LYS A 102 -7.85 -0.40 3.35
N LYS A 103 -7.96 -1.69 3.69
CA LYS A 103 -8.80 -2.68 2.98
C LYS A 103 -10.32 -2.45 3.12
N LYS A 104 -10.76 -1.43 3.86
CA LYS A 104 -12.17 -1.27 4.24
C LYS A 104 -13.06 -0.99 3.03
N ASP A 105 -12.59 -0.17 2.08
CA ASP A 105 -13.42 0.28 0.94
C ASP A 105 -13.70 -0.86 -0.06
N LEU A 106 -12.70 -1.70 -0.34
CA LEU A 106 -12.85 -2.87 -1.21
C LEU A 106 -13.77 -3.94 -0.58
N ILE A 107 -13.73 -4.07 0.74
CA ILE A 107 -14.62 -5.00 1.47
C ILE A 107 -16.05 -4.47 1.48
N PHE A 108 -16.24 -3.17 1.70
CA PHE A 108 -17.54 -2.52 1.61
C PHE A 108 -18.14 -2.71 0.21
N LEU A 109 -17.35 -2.48 -0.84
CA LEU A 109 -17.74 -2.71 -2.22
C LEU A 109 -18.24 -4.12 -2.45
N TYR A 110 -17.50 -5.12 -1.99
CA TYR A 110 -17.88 -6.52 -2.14
C TYR A 110 -19.25 -6.84 -1.55
N TYR A 111 -19.53 -6.36 -0.34
CA TYR A 111 -20.83 -6.59 0.28
C TYR A 111 -21.94 -5.77 -0.39
N SER A 112 -21.67 -4.54 -0.84
CA SER A 112 -22.64 -3.75 -1.62
C SER A 112 -22.97 -4.42 -2.95
N TYR A 113 -21.96 -4.97 -3.64
CA TYR A 113 -22.11 -5.75 -4.86
C TYR A 113 -22.96 -7.00 -4.60
N LEU A 114 -22.62 -7.79 -3.58
CA LEU A 114 -23.38 -9.00 -3.24
C LEU A 114 -24.84 -8.67 -2.91
N LEU A 115 -25.09 -7.57 -2.19
CA LEU A 115 -26.45 -7.12 -1.88
C LEU A 115 -27.21 -6.72 -3.15
N SER A 116 -26.61 -5.95 -4.05
CA SER A 116 -27.22 -5.56 -5.32
C SER A 116 -27.52 -6.76 -6.21
N VAL A 117 -26.57 -7.70 -6.33
CA VAL A 117 -26.78 -8.96 -7.07
C VAL A 117 -27.87 -9.80 -6.45
N TRP A 118 -27.92 -9.86 -5.13
CA TRP A 118 -28.97 -10.58 -4.41
C TRP A 118 -30.35 -9.99 -4.71
N SER A 119 -30.53 -8.67 -4.59
CA SER A 119 -31.78 -7.99 -4.91
C SER A 119 -32.18 -8.15 -6.38
N LEU A 120 -31.24 -8.04 -7.32
CA LEU A 120 -31.48 -8.27 -8.74
C LEU A 120 -31.92 -9.71 -9.02
N ASN A 121 -31.23 -10.70 -8.48
CA ASN A 121 -31.58 -12.10 -8.66
C ASN A 121 -32.95 -12.44 -8.06
N ILE A 122 -33.31 -11.86 -6.91
CA ILE A 122 -34.66 -12.01 -6.34
C ILE A 122 -35.72 -11.48 -7.32
N MET A 123 -35.54 -10.25 -7.80
CA MET A 123 -36.46 -9.63 -8.76
C MET A 123 -36.57 -10.43 -10.06
N TRP A 124 -35.46 -10.95 -10.58
CA TRP A 124 -35.49 -11.73 -11.81
C TRP A 124 -36.11 -13.11 -11.63
N CYS A 125 -35.88 -13.79 -10.51
CA CYS A 125 -36.53 -15.07 -10.23
C CYS A 125 -38.04 -14.94 -10.08
N THR A 126 -38.54 -13.87 -9.46
CA THR A 126 -39.98 -13.62 -9.36
C THR A 126 -40.60 -13.34 -10.73
N LEU A 127 -39.94 -12.53 -11.56
CA LEU A 127 -40.37 -12.26 -12.95
C LEU A 127 -40.36 -13.52 -13.82
N LEU A 128 -39.31 -14.35 -13.73
CA LEU A 128 -39.21 -15.62 -14.45
C LEU A 128 -40.34 -16.57 -14.07
N LYS A 129 -40.61 -16.73 -12.77
CA LYS A 129 -41.67 -17.65 -12.32
C LYS A 129 -43.05 -17.16 -12.72
N HIS A 130 -43.30 -15.85 -12.66
CA HIS A 130 -44.59 -15.27 -13.02
C HIS A 130 -44.88 -15.35 -14.53
N TYR A 131 -43.88 -15.12 -15.39
CA TYR A 131 -44.08 -14.96 -16.84
C TYR A 131 -43.61 -16.14 -17.70
N SER A 132 -42.62 -16.93 -17.28
CA SER A 132 -42.11 -18.01 -18.13
C SER A 132 -43.07 -19.20 -18.17
N GLN A 133 -43.64 -19.63 -17.03
CA GLN A 133 -44.64 -20.71 -16.86
C GLN A 133 -44.40 -22.01 -17.66
N THR A 134 -43.29 -22.15 -18.37
CA THR A 134 -42.91 -23.35 -19.11
C THR A 134 -42.37 -24.36 -18.10
N PRO A 135 -43.02 -25.53 -17.94
CA PRO A 135 -42.43 -26.60 -17.15
C PRO A 135 -41.06 -26.94 -17.75
N LEU A 136 -40.06 -27.20 -16.90
CA LEU A 136 -38.71 -27.66 -17.31
C LEU A 136 -38.74 -28.85 -18.29
N ILE A 137 -39.86 -29.57 -18.36
CA ILE A 137 -40.17 -30.67 -19.29
C ILE A 137 -40.15 -30.24 -20.77
N ASP A 138 -40.43 -28.97 -21.08
CA ASP A 138 -40.42 -28.44 -22.45
C ASP A 138 -39.00 -28.22 -23.00
N ILE A 139 -37.96 -28.33 -22.16
CA ILE A 139 -36.56 -28.37 -22.62
C ILE A 139 -36.32 -29.59 -23.53
N LYS A 140 -37.11 -30.66 -23.42
CA LYS A 140 -37.05 -31.78 -24.37
C LYS A 140 -37.48 -31.41 -25.80
N LEU A 141 -38.30 -30.36 -25.97
CA LEU A 141 -38.62 -29.81 -27.29
C LEU A 141 -37.39 -29.11 -27.89
N ILE A 142 -36.47 -28.58 -27.06
CA ILE A 142 -35.21 -27.95 -27.51
C ILE A 142 -34.37 -28.88 -28.37
N LEU A 143 -34.35 -30.17 -28.00
CA LEU A 143 -33.65 -31.22 -28.74
C LEU A 143 -34.34 -31.64 -30.04
N LYS A 144 -35.61 -31.29 -30.25
CA LYS A 144 -36.40 -31.69 -31.42
C LYS A 144 -36.46 -30.63 -32.53
N GLY A 145 -35.99 -29.40 -32.28
CA GLY A 145 -35.82 -28.36 -33.30
C GLY A 145 -37.10 -27.71 -33.84
N THR A 146 -38.29 -28.11 -33.36
CA THR A 146 -39.58 -27.56 -33.79
C THR A 146 -40.17 -26.68 -32.67
N PHE A 147 -39.97 -25.36 -32.75
CA PHE A 147 -40.51 -24.41 -31.77
C PHE A 147 -41.59 -23.52 -32.39
N SER A 148 -42.68 -23.36 -31.66
CA SER A 148 -43.58 -22.22 -31.85
C SER A 148 -42.94 -20.94 -31.29
N VAL A 149 -43.39 -19.78 -31.79
CA VAL A 149 -42.95 -18.45 -31.29
C VAL A 149 -43.23 -18.30 -29.78
N TYR A 150 -44.31 -18.91 -29.29
CA TYR A 150 -44.66 -18.93 -27.88
C TYR A 150 -43.62 -19.67 -27.02
N GLU A 151 -43.18 -20.86 -27.45
CA GLU A 151 -42.15 -21.64 -26.75
C GLU A 151 -40.79 -20.94 -26.81
N LEU A 152 -40.44 -20.37 -27.97
CA LEU A 152 -39.21 -19.61 -28.14
C LEU A 152 -39.13 -18.42 -27.15
N SER A 153 -40.23 -17.69 -26.96
CA SER A 153 -40.29 -16.57 -26.00
C SER A 153 -40.03 -17.01 -24.55
N GLY A 154 -40.52 -18.18 -24.15
CA GLY A 154 -40.27 -18.73 -22.81
C GLY A 154 -38.84 -19.21 -22.62
N ILE A 155 -38.28 -19.88 -23.63
CA ILE A 155 -36.89 -20.35 -23.65
C ILE A 155 -35.90 -19.17 -23.59
N LEU A 156 -36.15 -18.11 -24.36
CA LEU A 156 -35.31 -16.91 -24.36
C LEU A 156 -35.33 -16.22 -22.99
N MET A 157 -36.51 -16.06 -22.39
CA MET A 157 -36.64 -15.46 -21.06
C MET A 157 -35.87 -16.28 -20.01
N TYR A 158 -36.02 -17.61 -20.03
CA TYR A 158 -35.32 -18.51 -19.12
C TYR A 158 -33.79 -18.51 -19.33
N GLY A 159 -33.36 -18.60 -20.59
CA GLY A 159 -31.94 -18.60 -20.96
C GLY A 159 -31.23 -17.30 -20.60
N LEU A 160 -31.87 -16.14 -20.81
CA LEU A 160 -31.34 -14.84 -20.41
C LEU A 160 -31.23 -14.72 -18.88
N GLY A 161 -32.25 -15.19 -18.15
CA GLY A 161 -32.22 -15.21 -16.68
C GLY A 161 -31.08 -16.06 -16.12
N VAL A 162 -30.93 -17.29 -16.61
CA VAL A 162 -29.88 -18.22 -16.15
C VAL A 162 -28.49 -17.74 -16.54
N SER A 163 -28.30 -17.24 -17.77
CA SER A 163 -27.01 -16.70 -18.21
C SER A 163 -26.57 -15.48 -17.41
N PHE A 164 -27.49 -14.57 -17.09
CA PHE A 164 -27.19 -13.44 -16.20
C PHE A 164 -26.79 -13.89 -14.79
N TRP A 165 -27.51 -14.85 -14.23
CA TRP A 165 -27.17 -15.43 -12.93
C TRP A 165 -25.77 -16.06 -12.94
N LEU A 166 -25.39 -16.78 -14.00
CA LEU A 166 -24.04 -17.33 -14.14
C LEU A 166 -22.95 -16.25 -14.27
N ILE A 167 -23.20 -15.19 -15.05
CA ILE A 167 -22.24 -14.07 -15.23
C ILE A 167 -21.99 -13.35 -13.90
N THR A 168 -23.05 -13.03 -13.15
CA THR A 168 -22.93 -12.36 -11.85
C THR A 168 -22.26 -13.24 -10.79
N LEU A 169 -22.49 -14.57 -10.85
CA LEU A 169 -21.79 -15.54 -10.01
C LEU A 169 -20.29 -15.56 -10.34
N LEU A 170 -19.91 -15.69 -11.61
CA LEU A 170 -18.51 -15.68 -12.05
C LEU A 170 -17.80 -14.40 -11.60
N PHE A 171 -18.43 -13.24 -11.80
CA PHE A 171 -17.86 -11.97 -11.38
C PHE A 171 -17.73 -11.87 -9.86
N GLY A 172 -18.71 -12.38 -9.09
CA GLY A 172 -18.63 -12.48 -7.64
C GLY A 172 -17.48 -13.37 -7.16
N ILE A 173 -17.22 -14.49 -7.83
CA ILE A 173 -16.07 -15.35 -7.56
C ILE A 173 -14.77 -14.60 -7.82
N VAL A 174 -14.66 -13.92 -8.97
CA VAL A 174 -13.46 -13.13 -9.31
C VAL A 174 -13.22 -12.04 -8.27
N LEU A 175 -14.24 -11.29 -7.86
CA LEU A 175 -14.12 -10.31 -6.79
C LEU A 175 -13.70 -10.93 -5.46
N CYS A 176 -14.31 -12.06 -5.08
CA CYS A 176 -13.97 -12.77 -3.85
C CYS A 176 -12.50 -13.24 -3.87
N LEU A 177 -12.01 -13.70 -5.02
CA LEU A 177 -10.60 -14.05 -5.23
C LEU A 177 -9.70 -12.81 -5.14
N VAL A 178 -10.04 -11.70 -5.81
CA VAL A 178 -9.29 -10.43 -5.75
C VAL A 178 -9.19 -9.88 -4.33
N ILE A 179 -10.21 -10.06 -3.50
CA ILE A 179 -10.23 -9.58 -2.12
C ILE A 179 -9.51 -10.54 -1.16
N ASN A 180 -9.50 -11.84 -1.47
CA ASN A 180 -8.90 -12.87 -0.64
C ASN A 180 -7.42 -13.13 -0.97
N GLN A 181 -7.02 -12.94 -2.23
CA GLN A 181 -5.64 -12.88 -2.66
C GLN A 181 -5.15 -11.45 -2.50
N VAL A 182 -4.00 -11.26 -1.86
CA VAL A 182 -3.52 -9.93 -1.49
C VAL A 182 -2.98 -9.15 -2.69
N ASN A 183 -2.63 -9.77 -3.82
CA ASN A 183 -2.20 -9.10 -5.05
C ASN A 183 -2.39 -10.03 -6.26
N ILE A 184 -3.33 -9.73 -7.15
CA ILE A 184 -3.48 -10.44 -8.44
C ILE A 184 -2.85 -9.64 -9.59
N LEU A 185 -2.62 -8.34 -9.40
CA LEU A 185 -2.05 -7.47 -10.43
C LEU A 185 -0.56 -7.24 -10.14
N GLY A 186 0.27 -8.12 -10.70
CA GLY A 186 1.73 -7.92 -10.83
C GLY A 186 2.60 -8.71 -9.87
N LYS A 187 3.80 -9.07 -10.34
CA LYS A 187 4.86 -9.75 -9.57
C LYS A 187 5.34 -8.96 -8.34
N SER A 188 4.94 -7.70 -8.18
CA SER A 188 5.24 -6.86 -7.02
C SER A 188 4.04 -6.81 -6.06
N LYS A 189 4.16 -7.52 -4.93
CA LYS A 189 3.25 -7.29 -3.80
C LYS A 189 3.44 -5.84 -3.34
N LEU A 190 2.36 -5.04 -3.33
CA LEU A 190 2.41 -3.71 -2.70
C LEU A 190 2.95 -3.88 -1.25
N PRO A 191 3.99 -3.14 -0.86
CA PRO A 191 4.65 -3.30 0.44
C PRO A 191 3.67 -3.04 1.57
N ASP A 192 3.77 -3.82 2.65
CA ASP A 192 3.00 -3.48 3.86
C ASP A 192 3.58 -2.19 4.48
N THR A 193 2.77 -1.44 5.23
CA THR A 193 3.18 -0.13 5.75
C THR A 193 4.43 -0.17 6.65
N THR A 194 4.69 -1.31 7.28
CA THR A 194 5.87 -1.59 8.10
C THR A 194 7.13 -1.81 7.27
N ASP A 195 6.97 -2.34 6.06
CA ASP A 195 8.08 -2.63 5.14
C ASP A 195 8.68 -1.33 4.59
N LEU A 196 7.85 -0.30 4.40
CA LEU A 196 8.28 1.02 3.93
C LEU A 196 9.23 1.76 4.88
N THR A 197 9.21 1.41 6.17
CA THR A 197 10.15 1.96 7.18
C THR A 197 11.36 1.06 7.43
N ASN A 198 11.35 -0.17 6.92
CA ASN A 198 12.42 -1.14 7.14
C ASN A 198 13.54 -0.91 6.12
N VAL A 199 14.68 -0.43 6.62
CA VAL A 199 15.84 -0.11 5.77
C VAL A 199 16.38 -1.34 5.04
N GLY A 200 16.34 -2.52 5.66
CA GLY A 200 16.73 -3.77 5.01
C GLY A 200 15.77 -4.21 3.89
N TYR A 201 14.48 -3.89 4.01
CA TYR A 201 13.51 -4.14 2.94
C TYR A 201 13.70 -3.17 1.77
N LEU A 202 13.88 -1.87 2.06
CA LEU A 202 14.12 -0.85 1.05
C LEU A 202 15.37 -1.16 0.24
N TYR A 203 16.45 -1.56 0.91
CA TYR A 203 17.69 -1.96 0.26
C TYR A 203 17.50 -3.18 -0.67
N LYS A 204 16.82 -4.24 -0.20
CA LYS A 204 16.51 -5.43 -1.02
C LYS A 204 15.57 -5.14 -2.19
N SER A 205 14.74 -4.12 -2.06
CA SER A 205 13.79 -3.69 -3.11
C SER A 205 14.43 -2.75 -4.14
N ASN A 206 15.76 -2.56 -4.09
CA ASN A 206 16.53 -1.63 -4.93
C ASN A 206 16.06 -0.17 -4.83
N ALA A 207 15.45 0.24 -3.71
CA ALA A 207 15.14 1.65 -3.48
C ALA A 207 16.45 2.42 -3.25
N ASP A 208 16.50 3.70 -3.66
CA ASP A 208 17.63 4.59 -3.34
C ASP A 208 17.53 5.03 -1.87
N THR A 209 17.78 4.05 -1.00
CA THR A 209 17.63 4.19 0.45
C THR A 209 18.58 5.25 0.98
N SER A 210 19.71 5.48 0.29
CA SER A 210 20.64 6.56 0.61
C SER A 210 20.02 7.94 0.41
N GLU A 211 19.27 8.14 -0.68
CA GLU A 211 18.56 9.39 -0.92
C GLU A 211 17.41 9.59 0.06
N ILE A 212 16.66 8.52 0.37
CA ILE A 212 15.57 8.57 1.34
C ILE A 212 16.09 9.03 2.72
N ILE A 213 17.20 8.43 3.18
CA ILE A 213 17.82 8.81 4.46
C ILE A 213 18.34 10.26 4.42
N PHE A 214 18.97 10.68 3.31
CA PHE A 214 19.44 12.06 3.13
C PHE A 214 18.31 13.07 3.27
N LYS A 215 17.17 12.85 2.59
CA LYS A 215 16.00 13.73 2.64
C LYS A 215 15.32 13.72 4.02
N CYS A 216 15.35 12.59 4.73
CA CYS A 216 14.88 12.50 6.11
C CYS A 216 15.83 13.20 7.09
N SER A 217 17.11 13.35 6.73
CA SER A 217 18.16 14.06 7.45
C SER A 217 18.18 13.75 8.95
N PRO A 218 18.53 12.52 9.38
CA PRO A 218 18.77 12.24 10.79
C PRO A 218 19.85 13.19 11.35
N GLN A 219 19.64 13.66 12.58
CA GLN A 219 20.49 14.63 13.28
C GLN A 219 20.89 14.07 14.64
N LEU A 220 22.14 14.31 15.02
CA LEU A 220 22.63 13.97 16.35
C LEU A 220 22.68 15.25 17.19
N ASN A 221 21.88 15.30 18.24
CA ASN A 221 21.82 16.41 19.17
C ASN A 221 22.51 16.01 20.48
N ILE A 222 23.46 16.83 20.92
CA ILE A 222 24.22 16.63 22.16
C ILE A 222 23.94 17.81 23.07
N TYR A 223 23.33 17.54 24.23
CA TYR A 223 23.01 18.54 25.25
C TYR A 223 23.98 18.44 26.42
N ARG A 224 24.44 19.59 26.91
CA ARG A 224 25.29 19.73 28.09
C ARG A 224 24.50 20.26 29.28
N PHE A 225 24.40 19.47 30.34
CA PHE A 225 23.80 19.84 31.61
C PHE A 225 24.86 19.79 32.71
N GLU A 226 25.41 20.94 33.11
CA GLU A 226 26.42 21.06 34.18
C GLU A 226 27.58 20.05 34.04
N ASP A 227 27.47 18.84 34.62
CA ASP A 227 28.46 17.74 34.60
C ASP A 227 28.02 16.50 33.77
N LYS A 228 26.88 16.55 33.09
CA LYS A 228 26.30 15.46 32.32
C LYS A 228 26.03 15.86 30.89
N PHE A 229 26.14 14.87 30.00
CA PHE A 229 25.81 15.01 28.59
C PHE A 229 24.76 13.99 28.22
N GLU A 230 23.79 14.46 27.45
CA GLU A 230 22.71 13.63 26.90
C GLU A 230 22.79 13.70 25.38
N VAL A 231 22.69 12.53 24.74
CA VAL A 231 22.73 12.42 23.28
C VAL A 231 21.44 11.86 22.77
N TYR A 232 20.91 12.55 21.77
CA TYR A 232 19.66 12.23 21.12
C TYR A 232 19.87 12.13 19.63
N LEU A 233 19.39 11.03 19.05
CA LEU A 233 19.20 10.94 17.62
C LEU A 233 17.80 11.42 17.29
N GLU A 234 17.69 12.49 16.50
CA GLU A 234 16.43 12.97 15.95
C GLU A 234 16.35 12.59 14.48
N SER A 235 15.25 11.96 14.07
CA SER A 235 15.00 11.67 12.66
C SER A 235 13.55 12.01 12.34
N LYS A 236 13.35 12.70 11.21
CA LYS A 236 12.01 13.09 10.75
C LYS A 236 11.15 11.87 10.37
N LEU A 237 11.80 10.79 9.93
CA LEU A 237 11.16 9.51 9.67
C LEU A 237 11.70 8.44 10.64
N SER A 238 10.80 7.66 11.23
CA SER A 238 11.18 6.55 12.12
C SER A 238 11.51 5.29 11.31
N PHE A 239 12.77 5.13 10.93
CA PHE A 239 13.28 3.91 10.30
C PHE A 239 13.39 2.74 11.30
N THR A 240 13.20 1.52 10.80
CA THR A 240 13.38 0.27 11.54
C THR A 240 14.49 -0.57 10.91
N TYR A 241 15.12 -1.41 11.72
CA TYR A 241 16.21 -2.31 11.29
C TYR A 241 17.39 -1.57 10.65
N VAL A 242 17.80 -0.48 11.28
CA VAL A 242 18.86 0.42 10.83
C VAL A 242 19.87 0.65 11.93
N THR A 243 21.14 0.78 11.55
CA THR A 243 22.23 1.19 12.45
C THR A 243 22.82 2.50 11.95
N TYR A 244 22.92 3.50 12.82
CA TYR A 244 23.59 4.76 12.56
C TYR A 244 24.95 4.76 13.26
N LEU A 245 26.00 5.14 12.54
CA LEU A 245 27.36 5.26 13.05
C LEU A 245 27.90 6.65 12.73
N PHE A 246 28.05 7.49 13.75
CA PHE A 246 28.68 8.79 13.63
C PHE A 246 30.17 8.66 13.96
N LYS A 247 31.02 8.91 12.97
CA LYS A 247 32.48 8.93 13.08
C LYS A 247 32.95 10.37 13.22
N PHE A 248 33.79 10.64 14.21
CA PHE A 248 34.33 11.96 14.44
C PHE A 248 35.83 11.98 14.18
N TYR A 249 36.26 12.97 13.40
CA TYR A 249 37.65 13.19 13.04
C TYR A 249 38.06 14.60 13.46
N ARG A 250 39.24 14.70 14.05
CA ARG A 250 39.89 15.99 14.32
C ARG A 250 40.72 16.39 13.12
N HIS A 251 40.76 17.69 12.83
CA HIS A 251 41.60 18.20 11.75
C HIS A 251 43.07 17.78 11.94
N GLY A 252 43.64 17.10 10.93
CA GLY A 252 45.04 16.63 10.94
C GLY A 252 45.32 15.31 11.68
N GLU A 253 44.32 14.64 12.26
CA GLU A 253 44.47 13.34 12.92
C GLU A 253 43.61 12.25 12.24
N ASP A 254 44.05 10.98 12.30
CA ASP A 254 43.52 9.92 11.43
C ASP A 254 42.12 9.39 11.82
N PHE A 255 41.68 9.48 13.09
CA PHE A 255 40.34 9.09 13.58
C PHE A 255 40.28 9.23 15.12
N LYS A 256 39.19 9.76 15.71
CA LYS A 256 39.07 9.96 17.17
C LYS A 256 38.10 8.99 17.84
N PHE A 257 36.82 9.01 17.48
CA PHE A 257 35.79 8.20 18.16
C PHE A 257 34.54 7.95 17.31
N ASN A 258 33.74 6.97 17.74
CA ASN A 258 32.48 6.58 17.13
C ASN A 258 31.31 6.70 18.12
N ILE A 259 30.16 7.13 17.63
CA ILE A 259 28.86 6.97 18.31
C ILE A 259 28.02 6.04 17.44
N TYR A 260 27.64 4.89 17.98
CA TYR A 260 26.79 3.93 17.28
C TYR A 260 25.42 3.86 17.93
N TYR A 261 24.39 3.67 17.10
CA TYR A 261 23.03 3.48 17.56
C TYR A 261 22.26 2.53 16.65
N LYS A 262 21.77 1.44 17.25
CA LYS A 262 21.07 0.36 16.56
C LYS A 262 19.58 0.38 16.86
N ILE A 263 18.75 0.38 15.82
CA ILE A 263 17.29 0.28 15.94
C ILE A 263 16.88 -1.14 15.56
N GLU A 264 16.63 -1.96 16.58
CA GLU A 264 16.06 -3.31 16.43
C GLU A 264 14.60 -3.28 16.86
N GLY A 265 13.67 -3.42 15.90
CA GLY A 265 12.26 -3.57 16.23
C GLY A 265 11.32 -3.01 15.18
N GLU A 266 10.15 -3.64 15.09
CA GLU A 266 9.01 -3.11 14.36
C GLU A 266 8.37 -1.98 15.17
N ASN A 267 8.18 -0.81 14.55
CA ASN A 267 7.33 0.22 15.12
C ASN A 267 5.88 -0.33 15.15
N ASN A 268 5.47 -0.94 16.26
CA ASN A 268 4.18 -1.63 16.41
C ASN A 268 2.95 -0.71 16.29
N ASN A 269 3.13 0.61 16.25
CA ASN A 269 2.07 1.54 15.92
C ASN A 269 2.19 1.97 14.47
N LYS A 270 1.21 1.59 13.65
CA LYS A 270 0.99 2.10 12.29
C LYS A 270 0.82 3.64 12.22
N TYR A 271 0.65 4.28 13.38
CA TYR A 271 0.57 5.73 13.56
C TYR A 271 1.88 6.38 14.05
N LEU A 272 2.90 5.60 14.43
CA LEU A 272 4.22 6.07 14.89
C LEU A 272 5.25 6.24 13.76
N ILE A 273 4.88 6.00 12.50
CA ILE A 273 5.78 6.13 11.34
C ILE A 273 6.36 7.57 11.20
N LEU A 274 5.72 8.56 11.83
CA LEU A 274 5.95 10.00 11.57
C LEU A 274 6.09 10.86 12.83
N GLN A 275 6.57 10.32 13.94
CA GLN A 275 6.94 11.14 15.09
C GLN A 275 8.47 11.26 15.17
N ASN A 276 8.97 12.49 15.40
CA ASN A 276 10.36 12.72 15.82
C ASN A 276 10.58 11.87 17.08
N LYS A 277 11.25 10.74 16.92
CA LYS A 277 11.64 9.92 18.06
C LYS A 277 12.97 10.44 18.54
N ILE A 278 12.92 11.25 19.59
CA ILE A 278 14.07 11.51 20.45
C ILE A 278 14.31 10.20 21.21
N LYS A 279 15.42 9.52 20.91
CA LYS A 279 15.86 8.35 21.69
C LYS A 279 17.22 8.64 22.28
N GLU A 280 17.29 8.57 23.60
CA GLU A 280 18.52 8.71 24.39
C GLU A 280 19.49 7.58 24.01
N ILE A 281 20.74 7.95 23.73
CA ILE A 281 21.82 7.03 23.40
C ILE A 281 22.79 6.95 24.58
N ASN A 282 22.97 5.75 25.13
CA ASN A 282 24.01 5.50 26.12
C ASN A 282 25.35 5.32 25.40
N PHE A 283 26.33 6.15 25.76
CA PHE A 283 27.71 6.04 25.29
C PHE A 283 28.40 4.81 25.89
N GLU A 284 28.93 3.94 25.05
CA GLU A 284 30.11 3.13 25.35
C GLU A 284 31.34 3.86 24.80
N VAL A 285 31.97 4.70 25.62
CA VAL A 285 33.29 5.27 25.30
C VAL A 285 34.14 5.18 26.56
N ASP A 286 35.35 4.63 26.40
CA ASP A 286 36.36 4.49 27.46
C ASP A 286 36.77 5.84 28.09
N ASN A 287 36.51 6.98 27.44
CA ASN A 287 36.89 8.30 27.95
C ASN A 287 35.90 9.42 27.54
N LYS A 288 34.75 9.50 28.23
CA LYS A 288 33.69 10.49 27.93
C LYS A 288 34.19 11.95 27.94
N ASN A 289 35.12 12.27 28.86
CA ASN A 289 35.60 13.65 29.06
C ASN A 289 36.46 14.18 27.90
N GLU A 290 37.24 13.32 27.24
CA GLU A 290 38.07 13.73 26.10
C GLU A 290 37.22 14.10 24.88
N ILE A 291 36.19 13.29 24.56
CA ILE A 291 35.24 13.57 23.47
C ILE A 291 34.61 14.95 23.61
N ILE A 292 34.27 15.31 24.84
CA ILE A 292 33.58 16.55 25.19
C ILE A 292 34.48 17.76 24.95
N GLU A 293 35.76 17.70 25.34
CA GLU A 293 36.72 18.79 25.05
C GLU A 293 36.84 19.02 23.54
N TYR A 294 36.86 17.95 22.73
CA TYR A 294 36.95 18.09 21.29
C TYR A 294 35.72 18.73 20.64
N ILE A 295 34.51 18.43 21.14
CA ILE A 295 33.27 19.06 20.65
C ILE A 295 33.27 20.56 20.98
N ILE A 296 33.76 20.93 22.16
CA ILE A 296 33.85 22.33 22.61
C ILE A 296 34.87 23.14 21.79
N HIS A 297 35.96 22.51 21.34
CA HIS A 297 37.03 23.18 20.58
C HIS A 297 36.75 23.37 19.08
N GLU A 298 35.55 23.01 18.59
CA GLU A 298 35.04 23.24 17.22
C GLU A 298 35.84 22.64 16.04
N ASP A 299 36.96 21.95 16.28
CA ASP A 299 37.81 21.32 15.26
C ASP A 299 37.38 19.89 14.87
N LEU A 300 36.08 19.63 14.82
CA LEU A 300 35.54 18.30 14.53
C LEU A 300 34.80 18.24 13.20
N THR A 301 35.16 17.23 12.41
CA THR A 301 34.40 16.79 11.24
C THR A 301 33.69 15.50 11.58
N CYS A 302 32.44 15.38 11.12
CA CYS A 302 31.60 14.23 11.42
C CYS A 302 31.17 13.55 10.12
N GLU A 303 31.28 12.23 10.10
CA GLU A 303 30.72 11.39 9.04
C GLU A 303 29.66 10.48 9.64
N LEU A 304 28.48 10.44 9.03
CA LEU A 304 27.45 9.47 9.33
C LEU A 304 27.51 8.33 8.31
N GLU A 305 27.75 7.11 8.80
CA GLU A 305 27.54 5.88 8.04
C GLU A 305 26.26 5.20 8.51
N VAL A 306 25.45 4.74 7.56
CA VAL A 306 24.19 4.05 7.85
C VAL A 306 24.22 2.64 7.29
N PHE A 307 23.84 1.68 8.12
CA PHE A 307 23.86 0.26 7.79
C PHE A 307 22.48 -0.37 7.93
N THR A 308 22.23 -1.41 7.14
CA THR A 308 21.18 -2.38 7.44
C THR A 308 21.56 -3.18 8.69
N ASN A 309 20.59 -3.79 9.35
CA ASN A 309 20.89 -4.74 10.45
C ASN A 309 21.68 -5.99 10.00
N CYS A 310 21.83 -6.23 8.69
CA CYS A 310 22.70 -7.26 8.13
C CYS A 310 24.15 -6.79 7.92
N GLY A 311 24.47 -5.53 8.25
CA GLY A 311 25.81 -4.97 8.11
C GLY A 311 26.11 -4.37 6.74
N GLU A 312 25.13 -4.28 5.84
CA GLU A 312 25.33 -3.68 4.52
C GLU A 312 25.28 -2.15 4.62
N THR A 313 26.27 -1.45 4.08
CA THR A 313 26.27 0.02 4.06
C THR A 313 25.25 0.53 3.06
N VAL A 314 24.34 1.36 3.58
CA VAL A 314 23.23 1.95 2.83
C VAL A 314 23.60 3.33 2.33
N GLY A 315 24.37 4.10 3.11
CA GLY A 315 24.81 5.43 2.71
C GLY A 315 25.85 6.01 3.67
N ARG A 316 26.61 6.98 3.17
CA ARG A 316 27.61 7.76 3.90
C ARG A 316 27.37 9.25 3.68
N TYR A 317 27.46 10.03 4.74
CA TYR A 317 27.12 11.44 4.73
C TYR A 317 28.12 12.24 5.52
N LEU A 318 28.50 13.40 4.98
CA LEU A 318 29.26 14.38 5.71
C LEU A 318 28.29 15.25 6.52
N CYS A 319 28.55 15.34 7.82
CA CYS A 319 27.78 16.11 8.78
C CYS A 319 28.51 17.41 9.11
N ILE A 320 27.73 18.47 9.29
CA ILE A 320 28.24 19.75 9.81
C ILE A 320 27.71 19.94 11.23
N MET A 321 28.58 20.46 12.09
CA MET A 321 28.18 20.91 13.42
C MET A 321 27.55 22.30 13.31
N THR A 322 26.39 22.46 13.92
CA THR A 322 25.78 23.76 14.17
C THR A 322 25.56 23.93 15.65
N ASN A 323 26.14 24.99 16.20
CA ASN A 323 26.00 25.34 17.61
C ASN A 323 24.76 26.21 17.75
N GLU A 324 23.70 25.65 18.34
CA GLU A 324 22.50 26.44 18.64
C GLU A 324 22.75 27.32 19.88
N ASN A 325 23.47 26.79 20.87
CA ASN A 325 23.88 27.48 22.10
C ASN A 325 25.13 26.81 22.67
N LYS A 326 25.78 27.41 23.70
CA LYS A 326 26.94 26.83 24.41
C LYS A 326 26.70 25.43 25.02
N HIS A 327 25.43 25.05 25.15
CA HIS A 327 24.98 23.80 25.75
C HIS A 327 24.32 22.84 24.76
N HIS A 328 24.24 23.19 23.47
CA HIS A 328 23.56 22.37 22.48
C HIS A 328 24.34 22.33 21.16
N TYR A 329 24.81 21.13 20.82
CA TYR A 329 25.56 20.84 19.60
C TYR A 329 24.73 19.93 18.70
N ASN A 330 24.41 20.39 17.49
CA ASN A 330 23.63 19.64 16.51
C ASN A 330 24.53 19.24 15.34
N PHE A 331 24.64 17.95 15.07
CA PHE A 331 25.29 17.41 13.87
C PHE A 331 24.23 17.01 12.85
N LYS A 332 24.16 17.76 11.76
CA LYS A 332 23.21 17.53 10.66
C LYS A 332 23.92 17.15 9.39
N ILE A 333 23.28 16.31 8.59
CA ILE A 333 23.79 15.96 7.27
C ILE A 333 23.87 17.21 6.40
N SER A 334 25.06 17.46 5.83
CA SER A 334 25.29 18.52 4.85
C SER A 334 25.37 17.96 3.44
N LYS A 335 26.05 16.82 3.26
CA LYS A 335 26.34 16.28 1.92
C LYS A 335 26.35 14.77 1.91
N LYS A 336 25.84 14.19 0.82
CA LYS A 336 25.96 12.76 0.50
C LYS A 336 27.34 12.46 -0.06
N VAL A 337 28.00 11.43 0.46
CA VAL A 337 29.27 10.94 -0.08
C VAL A 337 28.95 9.92 -1.17
N LEU A 338 29.44 10.17 -2.40
CA LEU A 338 29.22 9.26 -3.53
C LEU A 338 29.97 7.96 -3.30
N TYR A 339 29.23 6.85 -3.32
CA TYR A 339 29.75 5.49 -3.21
C TYR A 339 30.00 4.92 -4.61
N ASP A 340 31.18 4.35 -4.83
CA ASP A 340 31.34 3.33 -5.87
C ASP A 340 31.57 1.98 -5.17
N LYS A 341 30.73 0.99 -5.46
CA LYS A 341 30.68 -0.30 -4.73
C LYS A 341 32.01 -1.08 -4.79
N MET A 342 32.96 -0.68 -5.64
CA MET A 342 34.23 -1.37 -5.88
C MET A 342 35.40 -0.95 -4.98
N ASN A 343 35.32 0.13 -4.19
CA ASN A 343 36.47 0.61 -3.39
C ASN A 343 36.16 0.67 -1.89
N LEU A 344 36.12 -0.51 -1.25
CA LEU A 344 35.78 -0.66 0.16
C LEU A 344 36.87 -0.24 1.16
N GLU A 345 38.10 0.11 0.74
CA GLU A 345 39.18 0.36 1.71
C GLU A 345 40.14 1.55 1.44
N LYS A 346 39.98 2.36 0.37
CA LYS A 346 41.06 3.30 0.00
C LYS A 346 40.75 4.78 -0.13
N THR A 347 39.51 5.23 -0.01
CA THR A 347 39.26 6.68 -0.04
C THR A 347 39.10 7.22 1.37
N LYS A 348 40.23 7.51 2.03
CA LYS A 348 40.32 8.68 2.91
C LYS A 348 39.67 9.83 2.13
N ILE A 349 38.53 10.32 2.61
CA ILE A 349 37.70 11.30 1.90
C ILE A 349 38.59 12.51 1.57
N PRO A 350 38.89 12.79 0.27
CA PRO A 350 39.83 13.84 -0.11
C PRO A 350 39.38 15.25 0.32
N GLN A 351 38.10 15.42 0.66
CA GLN A 351 37.50 16.69 1.06
C GLN A 351 37.83 17.13 2.50
N LEU A 352 38.49 16.27 3.30
CA LEU A 352 38.96 16.64 4.65
C LEU A 352 40.31 17.37 4.65
N ASN A 353 40.98 17.48 3.50
CA ASN A 353 42.30 18.11 3.37
C ASN A 353 42.30 19.56 2.85
N LYS A 354 41.14 20.20 2.68
CA LYS A 354 41.09 21.61 2.30
C LYS A 354 40.09 22.39 3.14
N GLY A 355 40.62 23.18 4.07
CA GLY A 355 39.91 24.36 4.54
C GLY A 355 39.69 25.33 3.38
N SER A 356 38.52 25.96 3.36
CA SER A 356 38.07 27.06 2.47
C SER A 356 37.93 26.67 0.98
N THR A 357 36.88 27.01 0.23
CA THR A 357 35.87 28.06 0.29
C THR A 357 34.55 27.55 -0.32
N VAL A 358 33.43 28.10 0.15
CA VAL A 358 32.17 28.07 -0.60
C VAL A 358 32.34 28.93 -1.85
N GLU A 359 32.29 28.31 -3.03
CA GLU A 359 31.90 28.96 -4.28
C GLU A 359 30.85 28.06 -4.96
N GLY A 360 29.83 28.72 -5.50
CA GLY A 360 28.52 28.15 -5.75
C GLY A 360 28.26 27.68 -7.18
N SER A 361 26.98 27.43 -7.43
CA SER A 361 26.29 27.21 -8.72
C SER A 361 26.79 26.04 -9.58
N TYR A 362 25.93 25.04 -9.80
CA TYR A 362 24.91 25.06 -10.86
C TYR A 362 23.65 24.31 -10.41
#